data_AF-A0A8C2FXR3-F1
#
_entry.id   AF-A0A8C2FXR3-F1
#
_cell.length_a   1.000
_cell.length_b   1.000
_cell.length_c   1.000
_cell.angle_alpha   90.00
_cell.angle_beta   90.00
_cell.angle_gamma   90.00
#
_symmetry.space_group_name_H-M   'P 1'
#
loop_
_entity.id
_entity.type
_entity.pdbx_description
1 polymer ?
#
loop_
_entity_poly.entity_id
_entity_poly.type
_entity_poly.pdbx_seq_one_letter_code
_entity_poly.pdbx_strand_id
1 'polypeptide(L)' 'MDSQGRKVVVCDNGTGFVKCGYAGSNFPEHIFPALVGRPIIRSTAKVGNIEIKVKEILNRF' A
#
# COMPACT_ATOMS: atom_id res chain seq x y z
N MET A 1 10.05 23.72 6.93
CA MET A 1 10.57 23.15 8.19
C MET A 1 9.57 23.44 9.29
N ASP A 2 9.50 22.62 10.33
CA ASP A 2 8.73 22.98 11.53
C ASP A 2 9.51 23.97 12.41
N SER A 3 8.93 24.34 13.55
CA SER A 3 9.55 25.27 14.51
C SER A 3 10.86 24.76 15.12
N GLN A 4 11.18 23.47 14.96
CA GLN A 4 12.41 22.84 15.44
C GLN A 4 13.44 22.62 14.32
N GLY A 5 13.19 23.15 13.12
CA GLY A 5 14.09 23.02 11.96
C GLY A 5 14.04 21.65 11.28
N ARG A 6 13.07 20.79 11.62
CA ARG A 6 12.94 19.45 11.01
C ARG A 6 12.35 19.57 9.61
N LYS A 7 12.82 18.70 8.70
CA LYS A 7 12.20 18.53 7.39
C LYS A 7 10.86 17.82 7.59
N VAL A 8 9.79 18.44 7.07
CA VAL A 8 8.43 17.93 7.21
C VAL A 8 8.06 17.22 5.92
N VAL A 9 7.60 15.97 6.03
CA VAL A 9 7.02 15.22 4.92
C VAL A 9 5.52 15.49 4.89
N VAL A 10 4.99 15.73 3.70
CA VAL A 10 3.55 15.88 3.45
C VAL A 10 3.09 14.67 2.63
N CYS A 11 1.99 14.05 3.05
CA CYS A 11 1.35 12.96 2.32
C CYS A 11 -0.13 13.27 2.13
N ASP A 12 -0.57 13.38 0.87
CA ASP A 12 -1.97 13.50 0.47
C ASP A 12 -2.49 12.12 0.01
N ASN A 13 -3.40 11.53 0.78
CA ASN A 13 -3.94 10.19 0.54
C ASN A 13 -5.21 10.25 -0.33
N GLY A 14 -5.04 10.60 -1.60
CA GLY A 14 -6.11 10.52 -2.58
C GLY A 14 -6.54 9.07 -2.85
N THR A 15 -7.81 8.86 -3.22
CA THR A 15 -8.36 7.51 -3.47
C THR A 15 -7.78 6.83 -4.72
N GLY A 16 -7.30 7.60 -5.70
CA GLY A 16 -6.62 7.05 -6.88
C GLY A 16 -5.10 7.03 -6.73
N PHE A 17 -4.52 8.10 -6.17
CA PHE A 17 -3.08 8.29 -6.05
C PHE A 17 -2.74 8.95 -4.72
N VAL A 18 -1.67 8.47 -4.11
CA VAL A 18 -0.96 9.17 -3.03
C VAL A 18 0.05 10.12 -3.67
N LYS A 19 0.15 11.33 -3.14
CA LYS A 19 1.19 12.30 -3.49
C LYS A 19 1.99 12.64 -2.24
N CYS A 20 3.31 12.62 -2.32
CA CYS A 20 4.15 12.97 -1.18
C CYS A 20 5.43 13.72 -1.59
N GLY A 21 6.00 14.42 -0.61
CA GLY A 21 7.22 15.21 -0.75
C GLY A 21 7.49 16.05 0.49
N TYR A 22 8.52 16.91 0.44
CA TYR A 22 8.81 17.81 1.54
C TYR A 22 7.95 19.09 1.52
N ALA A 23 7.56 19.56 2.70
CA ALA A 23 6.84 20.81 2.87
C ALA A 23 7.66 22.01 2.36
N GLY A 24 7.02 22.86 1.55
CA GLY A 24 7.65 24.02 0.91
C GLY A 24 8.10 23.79 -0.54
N SER A 25 8.04 22.55 -1.04
CA SER A 25 8.23 22.25 -2.47
C SER A 25 7.00 22.65 -3.29
N ASN A 26 7.21 23.12 -4.52
CA ASN A 26 6.13 23.52 -5.43
C ASN A 26 5.39 22.32 -6.07
N PHE A 27 6.02 21.15 -6.10
CA PHE A 27 5.50 19.94 -6.72
C PHE A 27 5.76 18.72 -5.82
N PRO A 28 4.93 17.66 -5.87
CA PRO A 28 5.20 16.42 -5.16
C PRO A 28 6.46 15.76 -5.72
N GLU A 29 7.25 15.15 -4.85
CA GLU A 29 8.44 14.38 -5.24
C GLU A 29 8.06 13.00 -5.76
N HIS A 30 6.98 12.42 -5.21
CA HIS A 30 6.47 11.12 -5.63
C HIS A 30 4.95 11.14 -5.78
N ILE A 31 4.50 10.43 -6.80
CA ILE A 31 3.09 10.12 -7.04
C ILE A 31 3.01 8.63 -7.32
N PHE A 32 2.19 7.91 -6.55
CA PHE A 32 2.00 6.47 -6.73
C PHE A 32 0.54 6.08 -6.53
N PRO A 33 0.06 4.99 -7.17
CA PRO A 33 -1.31 4.53 -7.01
C PRO A 33 -1.63 4.23 -5.55
N ALA A 34 -2.83 4.60 -5.09
CA ALA A 34 -3.35 4.23 -3.78
C ALA A 34 -3.83 2.77 -3.76
N LEU A 35 -2.93 1.84 -4.11
CA LEU A 35 -3.22 0.43 -4.34
C LEU A 35 -2.17 -0.47 -3.67
N VAL A 36 -2.66 -1.51 -3.01
CA VAL A 36 -1.81 -2.59 -2.48
C VAL A 36 -2.18 -3.88 -3.19
N GLY A 37 -1.24 -4.45 -3.94
CA GLY A 37 -1.41 -5.76 -4.55
C GLY A 37 -1.32 -6.87 -3.50
N ARG A 38 -2.26 -7.82 -3.54
CA ARG A 38 -2.19 -9.05 -2.74
C ARG A 38 -1.99 -10.24 -3.69
N PRO A 39 -0.84 -10.92 -3.65
CA PRO A 39 -0.68 -12.17 -4.38
C PRO A 39 -1.76 -13.16 -3.98
N ILE A 40 -2.51 -13.67 -4.96
CA ILE A 40 -3.53 -14.69 -4.73
C ILE A 40 -2.96 -16.03 -5.21
N ILE A 41 -2.80 -16.97 -4.29
CA ILE A 41 -2.51 -18.36 -4.63
C ILE A 41 -3.83 -18.99 -5.10
N ARG A 42 -3.99 -19.15 -6.42
CA ARG A 42 -5.17 -19.82 -7.03
C ARG A 42 -5.03 -21.33 -7.12
N SER A 43 -3.98 -21.94 -6.55
CA SER A 43 -3.84 -23.38 -6.55
C SER A 43 -4.60 -23.97 -5.36
N THR A 44 -5.61 -24.79 -5.66
CA THR A 44 -6.04 -25.83 -4.73
C THR A 44 -4.85 -26.77 -4.55
N ALA A 45 -4.01 -26.49 -3.55
CA ALA A 45 -2.90 -27.37 -3.24
C ALA A 45 -3.49 -28.67 -2.66
N LYS A 46 -3.42 -29.74 -3.46
CA LYS A 46 -3.77 -31.09 -3.01
C LYS A 46 -2.51 -31.84 -2.61
N VAL A 47 -2.48 -32.36 -1.38
CA VAL A 47 -1.45 -33.30 -0.93
C VAL A 47 -2.16 -34.62 -0.65
N GLY A 48 -2.03 -35.56 -1.59
CA GLY A 48 -2.83 -36.79 -1.59
C GLY A 48 -4.33 -36.47 -1.69
N ASN A 49 -5.12 -36.96 -0.74
CA ASN A 49 -6.57 -36.74 -0.68
C ASN A 49 -6.97 -35.48 0.13
N ILE A 50 -6.00 -34.69 0.59
CA ILE A 50 -6.24 -33.52 1.43
C ILE A 50 -6.21 -32.27 0.56
N GLU A 51 -7.32 -31.53 0.56
CA GLU A 51 -7.41 -30.21 -0.06
C GLU A 51 -7.01 -29.13 0.96
N ILE A 52 -5.94 -28.40 0.68
CA ILE A 52 -5.48 -27.30 1.52
C ILE A 52 -6.36 -26.09 1.24
N LYS A 53 -7.29 -25.81 2.16
CA LYS A 53 -8.04 -24.55 2.18
C LYS A 53 -7.14 -23.44 2.73
N VAL A 54 -6.66 -22.56 1.86
CA VAL A 54 -6.04 -21.31 2.30
C VAL A 54 -7.14 -20.47 2.94
N LYS A 55 -7.06 -20.29 4.26
CA LYS A 55 -8.03 -19.49 5.02
C LYS A 55 -7.97 -18.07 4.46
N GLU A 56 -9.10 -17.59 3.93
CA GLU A 56 -9.22 -16.26 3.34
C GLU A 56 -8.99 -15.17 4.39
N ILE A 57 -7.72 -14.78 4.59
CA ILE A 57 -7.39 -13.43 5.04
C ILE A 57 -7.73 -12.42 3.93
N LEU A 58 -7.96 -12.90 2.71
CA LEU A 58 -8.29 -12.15 1.51
C LEU A 58 -9.49 -11.19 1.67
N ASN A 59 -10.48 -11.54 2.50
CA ASN A 59 -11.72 -10.78 2.64
C ASN A 59 -11.72 -9.75 3.79
N ARG A 60 -10.57 -9.52 4.46
CA ARG A 60 -10.50 -8.59 5.60
C ARG A 60 -10.06 -7.17 5.27
N PHE A 61 -9.75 -6.88 4.01
CA PHE A 61 -9.73 -5.51 3.48
C PHE A 61 -10.02 -5.54 1.98
#